data_AF-A0A0Q8BXE2-F1
#
_entry.id   AF-A0A0Q8BXE2-F1
#
_cell.length_a   1.000
_cell.length_b   1.000
_cell.length_c   1.000
_cell.angle_alpha   90.00
_cell.angle_beta   90.00
_cell.angle_gamma   90.00
#
_symmetry.space_group_name_H-M   'P 1'
#
loop_
_entity.id
_entity.type
_entity.pdbx_description
1 polymer ?
#
loop_
_entity_poly.entity_id
_entity_poly.type
_entity_poly.pdbx_seq_one_letter_code
_entity_poly.pdbx_strand_id
1 'polypeptide(L)'
;MSALRKAQFEHDEQLPPPVSETSQQLARSEWLYNAAEELARGGSVMFKRHLHPQQGVTAYQFALAVDEYANNLLADCGVDTPVLGYLLIAGMAGSRVKSEALELLGRSDHQLGKLGEIAERLLQPLADDALIAQAEDNEL
;
A
#
# COMPACT_ATOMS: atom_id res chain seq x y z
N MET A 1 -3.79 -53.31 12.15
CA MET A 1 -3.64 -51.90 12.60
C MET A 1 -4.90 -51.50 13.37
N SER A 2 -4.75 -50.83 14.51
CA SER A 2 -5.89 -50.33 15.32
C SER A 2 -6.60 -49.19 14.58
N ALA A 3 -7.93 -49.10 14.68
CA ALA A 3 -8.74 -48.05 14.07
C ALA A 3 -8.27 -46.63 14.48
N LEU A 4 -7.79 -46.50 15.71
CA LEU A 4 -7.25 -45.25 16.26
C LEU A 4 -5.97 -44.80 15.53
N ARG A 5 -5.11 -45.76 15.17
CA ARG A 5 -3.87 -45.51 14.43
C ARG A 5 -4.12 -45.12 12.97
N LYS A 6 -5.23 -45.59 12.41
CA LYS A 6 -5.66 -45.29 11.04
C LYS A 6 -6.23 -43.88 10.94
N ALA A 7 -7.07 -43.49 11.90
CA ALA A 7 -7.60 -42.13 11.98
C ALA A 7 -6.51 -41.08 12.24
N GLN A 8 -5.49 -41.41 13.04
CA GLN A 8 -4.31 -40.54 13.25
C GLN A 8 -3.55 -40.32 11.94
N PHE A 9 -3.28 -41.39 11.20
CA PHE A 9 -2.60 -41.31 9.91
C PHE A 9 -3.39 -40.49 8.87
N GLU A 10 -4.71 -40.68 8.81
CA GLU A 10 -5.59 -39.93 7.90
C GLU A 10 -5.67 -38.43 8.25
N HIS A 11 -5.53 -38.06 9.53
CA HIS A 11 -5.48 -36.67 9.96
C HIS A 11 -4.10 -36.04 9.73
N ASP A 12 -3.02 -36.78 9.99
CA ASP A 12 -1.64 -36.33 9.81
C ASP A 12 -1.27 -36.20 8.31
N GLU A 13 -1.87 -36.99 7.42
CA GLU A 13 -1.73 -36.87 5.95
C GLU A 13 -2.69 -35.85 5.33
N GLN A 14 -3.57 -35.24 6.12
CA GLN A 14 -4.46 -34.19 5.65
C GLN A 14 -3.63 -32.91 5.42
N LEU A 15 -3.13 -32.76 4.19
CA LEU A 15 -2.54 -31.51 3.73
C LEU A 15 -3.50 -30.36 4.07
N PRO A 16 -3.02 -29.25 4.67
CA PRO A 16 -3.85 -28.08 4.84
C PRO A 16 -4.49 -27.75 3.49
N PRO A 17 -5.78 -27.39 3.44
CA PRO A 17 -6.40 -27.02 2.19
C PRO A 17 -5.50 -25.98 1.53
N PRO A 18 -5.17 -26.13 0.22
CA PRO A 18 -4.36 -25.14 -0.46
C PRO A 18 -5.00 -23.78 -0.19
N VAL A 19 -4.22 -22.83 0.31
CA VAL A 19 -4.65 -21.45 0.50
C VAL A 19 -4.81 -20.87 -0.90
N SER A 20 -5.88 -21.27 -1.59
CA SER A 20 -6.30 -20.66 -2.83
C SER A 20 -6.83 -19.30 -2.43
N GLU A 21 -5.99 -18.28 -2.56
CA GLU A 21 -6.47 -16.91 -2.59
C GLU A 21 -7.64 -16.87 -3.58
N THR A 22 -8.83 -16.50 -3.11
CA THR A 22 -9.99 -16.44 -3.99
C THR A 22 -9.73 -15.41 -5.08
N SER A 23 -10.31 -15.57 -6.27
CA SER A 23 -10.14 -14.61 -7.38
C SER A 23 -10.42 -13.16 -6.95
N GLN A 24 -11.31 -12.98 -5.98
CA GLN A 24 -11.62 -11.69 -5.36
C GLN A 24 -10.45 -11.13 -4.52
N GLN A 25 -9.75 -11.97 -3.76
CA GLN A 25 -8.57 -11.55 -2.98
C GLN A 25 -7.42 -11.13 -3.90
N LEU A 26 -7.19 -11.89 -4.97
CA LEU A 26 -6.20 -11.56 -6.00
C LEU A 26 -6.51 -10.23 -6.70
N ALA A 27 -7.76 -10.04 -7.13
CA ALA A 27 -8.20 -8.79 -7.75
C ALA A 27 -8.04 -7.60 -6.79
N ARG A 28 -8.32 -7.81 -5.49
CA ARG A 28 -8.15 -6.79 -4.44
C ARG A 28 -6.68 -6.42 -4.23
N SER A 29 -5.79 -7.41 -4.14
CA SER A 29 -4.35 -7.15 -3.97
C SER A 29 -3.75 -6.46 -5.20
N GLU A 30 -4.16 -6.87 -6.40
CA GLU A 30 -3.68 -6.27 -7.64
C GLU A 30 -4.16 -4.83 -7.77
N TRP A 31 -5.43 -4.57 -7.47
CA TRP A 31 -5.96 -3.21 -7.47
C TRP A 31 -5.21 -2.32 -6.47
N LEU A 32 -5.00 -2.79 -5.24
CA LEU A 32 -4.26 -2.04 -4.22
C LEU A 32 -2.84 -1.71 -4.65
N TYR A 33 -2.12 -2.70 -5.19
CA TYR A 33 -0.75 -2.51 -5.65
C TYR A 33 -0.67 -1.45 -6.77
N ASN A 34 -1.53 -1.57 -7.79
CA ASN A 34 -1.55 -0.65 -8.93
C ASN A 34 -1.95 0.78 -8.49
N ALA A 35 -2.95 0.90 -7.61
CA ALA A 35 -3.38 2.18 -7.07
C ALA A 35 -2.30 2.81 -6.17
N ALA A 36 -1.61 2.02 -5.36
CA ALA A 36 -0.51 2.49 -4.54
C ALA A 36 0.69 2.96 -5.39
N GLU A 37 0.97 2.27 -6.49
CA GLU A 37 1.99 2.68 -7.46
C GLU A 37 1.66 4.05 -8.08
N GLU A 38 0.40 4.27 -8.47
CA GLU A 38 -0.05 5.55 -9.03
C GLU A 38 0.13 6.71 -8.03
N LEU A 39 -0.24 6.51 -6.77
CA LEU A 39 -0.01 7.50 -5.71
C LEU A 39 1.49 7.75 -5.49
N ALA A 40 2.31 6.70 -5.44
CA ALA A 40 3.75 6.82 -5.24
C ALA A 40 4.46 7.56 -6.39
N ARG A 41 3.86 7.60 -7.59
CA ARG A 41 4.32 8.42 -8.73
C ARG A 41 3.87 9.89 -8.66
N GLY A 42 3.09 10.27 -7.64
CA GLY A 42 2.51 11.60 -7.47
C GLY A 42 1.16 11.81 -8.14
N GLY A 43 0.51 10.72 -8.60
CA GLY A 43 -0.81 10.73 -9.19
C GLY A 43 -1.95 10.83 -8.16
N SER A 44 -3.18 10.68 -8.65
CA SER A 44 -4.39 10.56 -7.82
C SER A 44 -5.15 9.31 -8.24
N VAL A 45 -5.74 8.61 -7.28
CA VAL A 45 -6.59 7.44 -7.54
C VAL A 45 -8.02 7.83 -7.24
N MET A 46 -8.84 7.96 -8.28
CA MET A 46 -10.24 8.34 -8.18
C MET A 46 -11.12 7.33 -8.92
N PHE A 47 -12.26 6.99 -8.33
CA PHE A 47 -13.24 6.08 -8.92
C PHE A 47 -14.65 6.49 -8.50
N LYS A 48 -15.67 5.97 -9.18
CA LYS A 48 -17.06 6.32 -8.88
C LYS A 48 -17.95 5.10 -9.05
N ARG A 49 -18.66 4.74 -7.98
CA ARG A 49 -19.73 3.75 -8.02
C ARG A 49 -21.03 4.37 -8.55
N HIS A 50 -21.88 3.56 -9.17
CA HIS A 50 -23.18 3.97 -9.66
C HIS A 50 -24.04 4.54 -8.52
N LEU A 51 -24.67 5.70 -8.74
CA LEU A 51 -25.46 6.44 -7.73
C LEU A 51 -24.71 6.88 -6.46
N HIS A 52 -23.38 6.74 -6.41
CA HIS A 52 -22.55 7.21 -5.30
C HIS A 52 -21.73 8.46 -5.70
N PRO A 53 -21.28 9.26 -4.72
CA PRO A 53 -20.30 10.32 -4.97
C PRO A 53 -18.97 9.72 -5.43
N GLN A 54 -18.16 10.54 -6.11
CA GLN A 54 -16.79 10.15 -6.47
C GLN A 54 -15.95 9.93 -5.21
N GLN A 55 -15.21 8.84 -5.19
CA GLN A 55 -14.36 8.42 -4.08
C GLN A 55 -12.91 8.28 -4.55
N GLY A 56 -11.97 8.26 -3.61
CA GLY A 56 -10.56 8.10 -3.93
C GLY A 56 -9.62 8.83 -3.00
N VAL A 57 -8.34 8.77 -3.35
CA VAL A 57 -7.24 9.46 -2.69
C VAL A 57 -6.60 10.41 -3.69
N THR A 58 -6.64 11.69 -3.37
CA THR A 58 -5.98 12.73 -4.18
C THR A 58 -4.48 12.78 -3.89
N ALA A 59 -3.70 13.27 -4.85
CA ALA A 59 -2.26 13.52 -4.68
C ALA A 59 -1.98 14.40 -3.45
N TYR A 60 -2.84 15.38 -3.17
CA TYR A 60 -2.73 16.25 -2.01
C TYR A 60 -2.92 15.50 -0.69
N GLN A 61 -3.95 14.65 -0.58
CA GLN A 61 -4.17 13.82 0.62
C GLN A 61 -3.04 12.84 0.85
N PHE A 62 -2.51 12.26 -0.23
CA PHE A 62 -1.34 11.39 -0.14
C PHE A 62 -0.10 12.17 0.35
N ALA A 63 0.18 13.34 -0.23
CA ALA A 63 1.28 14.20 0.21
C ALA A 63 1.14 14.60 1.68
N LEU A 64 -0.06 14.96 2.15
CA LEU A 64 -0.32 15.25 3.56
C LEU A 64 0.03 14.06 4.48
N ALA A 65 -0.31 12.84 4.08
CA ALA A 65 0.01 11.65 4.87
C ALA A 65 1.53 11.36 4.90
N VAL A 66 2.23 11.64 3.80
CA VAL A 66 3.70 11.55 3.73
C VAL A 66 4.36 12.62 4.61
N ASP A 67 3.87 13.86 4.55
CA ASP A 67 4.33 14.97 5.40
C ASP A 67 4.13 14.64 6.88
N GLU A 68 2.95 14.16 7.26
CA GLU A 68 2.66 13.75 8.64
C GLU A 68 3.64 12.67 9.12
N TYR A 69 3.89 11.65 8.30
CA TYR A 69 4.85 10.60 8.62
C TYR A 69 6.28 11.16 8.83
N ALA A 70 6.77 11.97 7.90
CA ALA A 70 8.11 12.55 7.97
C ALA A 70 8.26 13.50 9.17
N ASN A 71 7.24 14.33 9.45
CA ASN A 71 7.23 15.24 10.58
C ASN A 71 7.27 14.49 11.92
N ASN A 72 6.50 13.41 12.06
CA ASN A 72 6.52 12.60 13.27
C ASN A 72 7.90 11.96 13.48
N LEU A 73 8.51 11.41 12.42
CA LEU A 73 9.84 10.81 12.52
C LEU A 73 10.91 11.84 12.95
N LEU A 74 10.85 13.05 12.41
CA LEU A 74 11.75 14.13 12.78
C LEU A 74 11.51 14.62 14.21
N ALA A 75 10.24 14.73 14.63
CA ALA A 75 9.86 15.13 15.98
C ALA A 75 10.35 14.13 17.04
N ASP A 76 10.34 12.83 16.71
CA ASP A 76 10.80 11.75 17.57
C ASP A 76 12.33 11.56 17.57
N CYS A 77 13.09 12.45 16.91
CA CYS A 77 14.53 12.30 16.67
C CYS A 77 14.89 10.96 16.02
N GLY A 78 14.02 10.41 15.18
CA GLY A 78 14.24 9.14 14.48
C GLY A 78 15.28 9.20 13.36
N VAL A 79 15.83 10.40 13.09
CA VAL A 79 16.88 10.64 12.12
C VAL A 79 17.99 11.47 12.77
N ASP A 80 19.18 10.91 12.89
CA ASP A 80 20.35 11.55 13.52
C ASP A 80 21.10 12.52 12.58
N THR A 81 20.75 12.51 11.29
CA THR A 81 21.38 13.35 10.26
C THR A 81 20.48 14.55 9.93
N PRO A 82 21.06 15.68 9.47
CA PRO A 82 20.27 16.83 9.04
C PRO A 82 19.67 16.61 7.63
N VAL A 83 19.07 15.44 7.38
CA VAL A 83 18.61 14.99 6.06
C VAL A 83 17.59 15.93 5.43
N LEU A 84 16.67 16.49 6.23
CA LEU A 84 15.70 17.49 5.76
C LEU A 84 16.41 18.76 5.26
N GLY A 85 17.46 19.19 5.95
CA GLY A 85 18.29 20.31 5.52
C GLY A 85 18.97 20.04 4.18
N TYR A 86 19.56 18.85 4.01
CA TYR A 86 20.17 18.43 2.75
C TYR A 86 19.16 18.35 1.61
N LEU A 87 17.96 17.80 1.85
CA LEU A 87 16.84 17.76 0.92
C LEU A 87 16.49 19.16 0.39
N LEU A 88 16.31 20.13 1.29
CA LEU A 88 15.93 21.49 0.93
C LEU A 88 17.04 22.20 0.13
N ILE A 89 18.30 22.07 0.56
CA ILE A 89 19.45 22.67 -0.13
C ILE A 89 19.60 22.09 -1.53
N ALA A 90 19.57 20.77 -1.66
CA ALA A 90 19.73 20.07 -2.94
C ALA A 90 18.54 20.33 -3.88
N GLY A 91 17.31 20.33 -3.36
CA GLY A 91 16.11 20.68 -4.12
C GLY A 91 16.16 22.12 -4.67
N MET A 92 16.57 23.08 -3.83
CA MET A 92 16.76 24.48 -4.27
C MET A 92 17.88 24.63 -5.30
N ALA A 93 18.90 23.78 -5.25
CA ALA A 93 19.98 23.73 -6.24
C ALA A 93 19.57 22.98 -7.53
N GLY A 94 18.36 22.44 -7.64
CA GLY A 94 17.90 21.65 -8.79
C GLY A 94 18.55 20.27 -8.88
N SER A 95 19.13 19.78 -7.80
CA SER A 95 19.78 18.46 -7.73
C SER A 95 18.78 17.34 -7.46
N ARG A 96 19.15 16.10 -7.79
CA ARG A 96 18.36 14.92 -7.46
C ARG A 96 18.49 14.61 -5.96
N VAL A 97 17.36 14.42 -5.29
CA VAL A 97 17.29 14.24 -3.82
C VAL A 97 16.82 12.85 -3.38
N LYS A 98 17.00 11.84 -4.24
CA LYS A 98 16.42 10.50 -4.02
C LYS A 98 17.03 9.81 -2.80
N SER A 99 18.34 9.94 -2.59
CA SER A 99 19.07 9.34 -1.45
C SER A 99 18.57 9.89 -0.12
N GLU A 100 18.43 11.20 -0.04
CA GLU A 100 18.05 11.93 1.15
C GLU A 100 16.56 11.69 1.47
N ALA A 101 15.71 11.62 0.44
CA ALA A 101 14.30 11.24 0.60
C ALA A 101 14.15 9.80 1.15
N LEU A 102 14.97 8.86 0.68
CA LEU A 102 14.97 7.48 1.18
C LEU A 102 15.50 7.39 2.62
N GLU A 103 16.50 8.19 2.98
CA GLU A 103 17.01 8.27 4.34
C GLU A 103 15.95 8.86 5.30
N LEU A 104 15.27 9.94 4.90
CA LEU A 104 14.21 10.56 5.68
C LEU A 104 13.00 9.64 5.86
N LEU A 105 12.57 8.93 4.81
CA LEU A 105 11.41 8.03 4.91
C LEU A 105 11.75 6.70 5.61
N GLY A 106 13.03 6.40 5.78
CA GLY A 106 13.49 5.18 6.41
C GLY A 106 13.29 3.93 5.55
N ARG A 107 13.68 2.79 6.12
CA ARG A 107 13.52 1.48 5.47
C ARG A 107 12.08 0.99 5.61
N SER A 108 11.65 0.24 4.59
CA SER A 108 10.34 -0.36 4.50
C SER A 108 10.48 -1.71 3.80
N ASP A 109 9.73 -2.70 4.27
CA ASP A 109 9.69 -4.05 3.67
C ASP A 109 8.71 -4.11 2.48
N HIS A 110 7.96 -3.04 2.25
CA HIS A 110 7.02 -2.91 1.16
C HIS A 110 7.74 -2.72 -0.19
N GLN A 111 7.22 -3.32 -1.27
CA GLN A 111 7.86 -3.31 -2.59
C GLN A 111 8.05 -1.89 -3.15
N LEU A 112 7.10 -0.99 -2.88
CA LEU A 112 7.16 0.44 -3.24
C LEU A 112 7.81 1.31 -2.13
N GLY A 113 8.46 0.69 -1.15
CA GLY A 113 9.01 1.36 0.03
C GLY A 113 7.94 2.04 0.89
N LYS A 114 8.38 3.01 1.70
CA LYS A 114 7.51 3.66 2.69
C LYS A 114 6.32 4.40 2.09
N LEU A 115 6.50 4.97 0.89
CA LEU A 115 5.42 5.58 0.13
C LEU A 115 4.31 4.58 -0.20
N GLY A 116 4.69 3.35 -0.54
CA GLY A 116 3.76 2.25 -0.75
C GLY A 116 2.94 1.90 0.49
N GLU A 117 3.61 1.74 1.65
CA GLU A 117 2.89 1.46 2.90
C GLU A 117 1.87 2.54 3.24
N ILE A 118 2.24 3.81 3.06
CA ILE A 118 1.34 4.94 3.31
C ILE A 118 0.18 4.93 2.30
N ALA A 119 0.46 4.69 1.03
CA ALA A 119 -0.53 4.64 -0.03
C ALA A 119 -1.52 3.49 0.20
N GLU A 120 -1.03 2.27 0.44
CA GLU A 120 -1.86 1.09 0.75
C GLU A 120 -2.74 1.36 1.97
N ARG A 121 -2.21 1.95 3.03
CA ARG A 121 -3.00 2.28 4.23
C ARG A 121 -4.18 3.21 3.92
N LEU A 122 -3.99 4.19 3.03
CA LEU A 122 -5.07 5.10 2.60
C LEU A 122 -6.08 4.42 1.67
N LEU A 123 -5.62 3.50 0.83
CA LEU A 123 -6.43 2.83 -0.20
C LEU A 123 -7.16 1.58 0.31
N GLN A 124 -6.64 0.91 1.33
CA GLN A 124 -7.20 -0.31 1.91
C GLN A 124 -8.69 -0.22 2.27
N PRO A 125 -9.21 0.87 2.89
CA PRO A 125 -10.63 0.99 3.17
C PRO A 125 -11.49 1.24 1.92
N LEU A 126 -10.88 1.62 0.79
CA LEU A 126 -11.56 1.95 -0.46
C LEU A 126 -11.56 0.80 -1.48
N ALA A 127 -10.76 -0.24 -1.25
CA ALA A 127 -10.51 -1.31 -2.23
C ALA A 127 -11.78 -2.04 -2.67
N ASP A 128 -12.65 -2.39 -1.72
CA ASP A 128 -13.86 -3.16 -2.03
C ASP A 128 -14.84 -2.32 -2.88
N ASP A 129 -14.97 -1.03 -2.55
CA ASP A 129 -15.78 -0.07 -3.30
C ASP A 129 -15.22 0.18 -4.71
N ALA A 130 -13.90 0.20 -4.85
CA ALA A 130 -13.25 0.38 -6.14
C ALA A 130 -13.43 -0.85 -7.05
N LEU A 131 -13.40 -2.06 -6.49
CA LEU A 131 -13.69 -3.28 -7.25
C LEU A 131 -15.14 -3.33 -7.73
N ILE A 132 -16.09 -2.85 -6.92
CA ILE A 132 -17.50 -2.71 -7.34
C ILE A 132 -17.60 -1.71 -8.50
N ALA A 133 -16.97 -0.52 -8.37
CA ALA A 133 -16.96 0.47 -9.44
C ALA A 133 -16.37 -0.09 -10.74
N GLN A 134 -15.27 -0.84 -10.66
CA GLN A 134 -14.65 -1.47 -11.82
C GLN A 134 -15.55 -2.52 -12.47
N ALA A 135 -16.30 -3.29 -11.69
CA ALA A 135 -17.26 -4.25 -12.21
C ALA A 135 -18.44 -3.54 -12.91
N GLU A 136 -18.98 -2.47 -12.30
CA GLU A 136 -20.03 -1.65 -12.89
C GLU A 136 -19.59 -1.01 -14.22
N ASP A 137 -18.36 -0.49 -14.29
CA ASP A 137 -17.80 0.11 -15.51
C ASP A 137 -17.55 -0.92 -16.63
N ASN A 138 -17.26 -2.18 -16.28
CA ASN A 138 -17.04 -3.26 -17.24
C ASN A 138 -18.33 -3.83 -17.84
N GLU A 139 -19.49 -3.54 -17.26
CA GLU A 139 -20.82 -3.98 -17.73
C GLU A 139 -21.47 -3.01 -18.74
N LEU A 140 -20.84 -1.85 -18.99
CA LEU A 140 -21.30 -0.78 -19.89
C LEU A 140 -20.66 -0.84 -21.29
#